data_AF-A0A1N7SMR0-F1
#
_entry.id   AF-A0A1N7SMR0-F1
#
_cell.length_a   1.000
_cell.length_b   1.000
_cell.length_c   1.000
_cell.angle_alpha   90.00
_cell.angle_beta   90.00
_cell.angle_gamma   90.00
#
_symmetry.space_group_name_H-M   'P 1'
#
loop_
_entity.id
_entity.type
_entity.pdbx_description
1 polymer ?
#
loop_
_entity_poly.entity_id
_entity_poly.type
_entity_poly.pdbx_seq_one_letter_code
_entity_poly.pdbx_strand_id
1 'polypeptide(L)'
;MDGHDLEPVGEGGCQKVGPGCDHCYAESMNRWLRHGENWGPGAIRRIYSDDHWEKPLRWNDAAAKAGHYRKVFPSVCDPFDNAAPEGQRGRFAKLIRDTPHLVWMLLTKRIGNATAMLTEMFPEGAPNNVWLGATIVNQEEADRDIDKLVHAPANVRFLSMEPLLGPVNLFDWIGPWSKPHELQAPLMLDWVIVGGESGRNARPIHPAWVRSLRDQCEAAGVAYFFKQWGEWAPGNSCAGSDIVERDRSRIESGFFDYNDGWNALGPNAFRQTMDRIGKKAAGRELDDRVHNNFPETILHT
;
A
#
# COMPACT_ATOMS: atom_id res chain seq x y z
N MET A 1 -2.41 0.07 11.08
CA MET A 1 -1.31 1.03 10.89
C MET A 1 -1.83 2.37 11.35
N ASP A 2 -1.72 2.63 12.64
CA ASP A 2 -2.00 3.96 13.17
C ASP A 2 -0.71 4.76 12.96
N GLY A 3 -0.79 6.04 12.57
CA GLY A 3 0.30 6.80 11.92
C GLY A 3 1.65 6.97 12.67
N HIS A 4 1.88 6.25 13.76
CA HIS A 4 3.13 6.20 14.54
C HIS A 4 4.16 5.17 14.02
N ASP A 5 3.80 4.32 13.04
CA ASP A 5 4.67 3.26 12.49
C ASP A 5 5.31 3.60 11.12
N LEU A 6 5.14 4.84 10.66
CA LEU A 6 5.48 5.26 9.29
C LEU A 6 6.54 6.37 9.27
N GLU A 7 7.55 6.31 10.14
CA GLU A 7 8.70 7.20 9.95
C GLU A 7 9.44 6.78 8.67
N PRO A 8 9.78 7.74 7.79
CA PRO A 8 10.55 7.42 6.60
C PRO A 8 11.90 6.86 7.04
N VAL A 9 12.32 5.75 6.44
CA VAL A 9 13.65 5.17 6.59
C VAL A 9 14.17 4.87 5.20
N GLY A 10 15.48 5.06 4.99
CA GLY A 10 16.12 4.89 3.69
C GLY A 10 16.33 6.23 2.98
N GLU A 11 16.81 6.18 1.74
CA GLU A 11 16.94 7.36 0.86
C GLU A 11 15.58 7.98 0.51
N GLY A 12 15.56 9.22 0.03
CA GLY A 12 14.32 9.94 -0.27
C GLY A 12 14.22 10.27 -1.75
N GLY A 13 13.07 10.00 -2.36
CA GLY A 13 12.83 10.26 -3.78
C GLY A 13 12.46 9.01 -4.55
N CYS A 14 11.86 9.21 -5.72
CA CYS A 14 11.37 8.14 -6.59
C CYS A 14 11.15 8.73 -8.00
N GLN A 15 10.83 7.86 -8.95
CA GLN A 15 10.35 8.24 -10.28
C GLN A 15 8.97 7.64 -10.54
N LYS A 16 8.16 8.29 -11.39
CA LYS A 16 6.85 7.79 -11.82
C LYS A 16 7.00 6.57 -12.73
N VAL A 17 6.14 5.56 -12.55
CA VAL A 17 6.15 4.31 -13.33
C VAL A 17 4.76 3.83 -13.73
N GLY A 18 3.69 4.46 -13.25
CA GLY A 18 2.32 4.03 -13.52
C GLY A 18 1.27 4.99 -12.93
N PRO A 19 -0.03 4.68 -13.14
CA PRO A 19 -1.15 5.55 -12.78
C PRO A 19 -1.26 5.85 -11.28
N GLY A 20 -0.75 4.98 -10.41
CA GLY A 20 -0.65 5.25 -8.98
C GLY A 20 0.29 6.42 -8.62
N CYS A 21 1.12 6.89 -9.55
CA CYS A 21 2.05 8.00 -9.31
C CYS A 21 1.52 9.39 -9.69
N ASP A 22 0.36 9.49 -10.35
CA ASP A 22 -0.13 10.76 -10.93
C ASP A 22 -0.41 11.83 -9.87
N HIS A 23 -0.87 11.40 -8.68
CA HIS A 23 -1.20 12.29 -7.55
C HIS A 23 -0.50 11.85 -6.26
N CYS A 24 0.74 11.34 -6.39
CA CYS A 24 1.52 10.82 -5.28
C CYS A 24 1.75 11.86 -4.18
N TYR A 25 1.37 11.53 -2.94
CA TYR A 25 1.62 12.38 -1.77
C TYR A 25 3.12 12.61 -1.53
N ALA A 26 3.96 11.58 -1.69
CA ALA A 26 5.39 11.71 -1.45
C ALA A 26 6.08 12.64 -2.46
N GLU A 27 5.62 12.65 -3.72
CA GLU A 27 6.05 13.64 -4.73
C GLU A 27 5.61 15.05 -4.35
N SER A 28 4.34 15.20 -3.96
CA SER A 28 3.79 16.50 -3.55
C SER A 28 4.53 17.06 -2.32
N MET A 29 4.83 16.20 -1.36
CA MET A 29 5.62 16.54 -0.18
C MET A 29 7.06 16.92 -0.56
N ASN A 30 7.70 16.18 -1.47
CA ASN A 30 9.04 16.54 -1.96
C ASN A 30 9.03 17.89 -2.69
N ARG A 31 8.01 18.18 -3.51
CA ARG A 31 7.84 19.49 -4.15
C ARG A 31 7.76 20.63 -3.15
N TRP A 32 7.00 20.44 -2.08
CA TRP A 32 6.82 21.46 -1.05
C TRP A 32 8.05 21.64 -0.16
N LEU A 33 8.66 20.54 0.30
CA LEU A 33 9.76 20.56 1.26
C LEU A 33 11.14 20.72 0.62
N ARG A 34 11.31 20.31 -0.63
CA ARG A 34 12.61 20.10 -1.30
C ARG A 34 12.61 20.58 -2.75
N HIS A 35 11.64 21.42 -3.13
CA HIS A 35 11.54 21.99 -4.47
C HIS A 35 11.49 20.96 -5.61
N GLY A 36 11.19 19.68 -5.32
CA GLY A 36 11.12 18.61 -6.31
C GLY A 36 12.47 18.00 -6.71
N GLU A 37 13.58 18.40 -6.08
CA GLU A 37 14.95 18.09 -6.52
C GLU A 37 15.27 16.58 -6.58
N ASN A 38 14.61 15.76 -5.76
CA ASN A 38 14.91 14.33 -5.65
C ASN A 38 13.91 13.45 -6.40
N TRP A 39 13.02 14.03 -7.21
CA TRP A 39 11.92 13.31 -7.85
C TRP A 39 12.03 13.30 -9.37
N GLY A 40 11.82 12.13 -9.96
CA GLY A 40 11.78 11.95 -11.41
C GLY A 40 13.01 11.24 -12.03
N PRO A 41 12.99 11.07 -13.35
CA PRO A 41 14.07 10.42 -14.09
C PRO A 41 15.38 11.18 -13.96
N GLY A 42 16.46 10.47 -13.60
CA GLY A 42 17.80 11.06 -13.46
C GLY A 42 18.00 11.96 -12.22
N ALA A 43 16.95 12.22 -11.43
CA ALA A 43 17.07 13.02 -10.21
C ALA A 43 17.91 12.29 -9.15
N ILE A 44 18.81 13.01 -8.49
CA ILE A 44 19.65 12.45 -7.43
C ILE A 44 18.77 12.18 -6.20
N ARG A 45 18.74 10.92 -5.75
CA ARG A 45 17.99 10.53 -4.55
C ARG A 45 18.65 11.13 -3.31
N ARG A 46 17.82 11.56 -2.37
CA ARG A 46 18.26 12.15 -1.11
C ARG A 46 18.91 11.08 -0.24
N ILE A 47 20.13 11.34 0.20
CA ILE A 47 20.77 10.56 1.26
C ILE A 47 20.45 11.21 2.60
N TYR A 48 20.06 10.41 3.59
CA TYR A 48 19.80 10.89 4.95
C TYR A 48 21.05 10.77 5.83
N SER A 49 21.10 11.60 6.89
CA SER A 49 22.20 11.61 7.87
C SER A 49 22.29 10.32 8.68
N ASP A 50 23.44 10.06 9.29
CA ASP A 50 23.64 8.87 10.12
C ASP A 50 22.65 8.78 11.29
N ASP A 51 22.35 9.91 11.94
CA ASP A 51 21.31 10.00 12.98
C ASP A 51 19.95 9.46 12.54
N HIS A 52 19.60 9.64 11.26
CA HIS A 52 18.35 9.14 10.71
C HIS A 52 18.38 7.60 10.62
N TRP A 53 19.51 7.05 10.20
CA TRP A 53 19.74 5.60 10.08
C TRP A 53 19.89 4.89 11.43
N GLU A 54 20.17 5.62 12.52
CA GLU A 54 20.20 5.06 13.87
C GLU A 54 18.82 4.87 14.51
N LYS A 55 17.80 5.59 14.04
CA LYS A 55 16.46 5.53 14.64
C LYS A 55 15.88 4.10 14.69
N PRO A 56 15.98 3.28 13.62
CA PRO A 56 15.47 1.92 13.65
C PRO A 56 16.18 1.05 14.70
N LEU A 57 17.48 1.25 14.96
CA LEU A 57 18.17 0.52 16.02
C LEU A 57 17.53 0.80 17.39
N ARG A 58 17.21 2.07 17.67
CA ARG A 58 16.52 2.45 18.92
C ARG A 58 15.10 1.88 19.00
N TRP A 59 14.39 1.82 17.89
CA TRP A 59 13.06 1.21 17.83
C TRP A 59 13.12 -0.30 18.02
N ASN A 60 14.13 -0.96 17.47
CA ASN A 60 14.38 -2.38 17.64
C ASN A 60 14.61 -2.71 19.12
N ASP A 61 15.47 -1.95 19.81
CA ASP A 61 15.70 -2.13 21.24
C ASP A 61 14.43 -1.95 22.08
N ALA A 62 13.59 -0.97 21.71
CA ALA A 62 12.32 -0.74 22.39
C ALA A 62 11.33 -1.90 22.14
N ALA A 63 11.23 -2.37 20.90
CA ALA A 63 10.39 -3.51 20.51
C ALA A 63 10.82 -4.80 21.23
N ALA A 64 12.13 -5.06 21.28
CA ALA A 64 12.72 -6.17 22.01
C ALA A 64 12.34 -6.14 23.50
N LYS A 65 12.50 -4.98 24.17
CA LYS A 65 12.15 -4.80 25.59
C LYS A 65 10.66 -4.97 25.86
N ALA A 66 9.81 -4.54 24.93
CA ALA A 66 8.37 -4.66 25.06
C ALA A 66 7.84 -6.06 24.69
N GLY A 67 8.69 -6.95 24.15
CA GLY A 67 8.30 -8.32 23.79
C GLY A 67 7.33 -8.39 22.60
N HIS A 68 7.31 -7.37 21.75
CA HIS A 68 6.46 -7.34 20.55
C HIS A 68 7.21 -6.78 19.34
N TYR A 69 6.86 -7.24 18.15
CA TYR A 69 7.44 -6.73 16.92
C TYR A 69 6.84 -5.37 16.54
N ARG A 70 7.67 -4.47 16.02
CA ARG A 70 7.22 -3.18 15.48
C ARG A 70 7.32 -3.18 13.95
N LYS A 71 6.25 -2.77 13.27
CA LYS A 71 6.25 -2.63 11.81
C LYS A 71 6.89 -1.30 11.41
N VAL A 72 7.68 -1.32 10.34
CA VAL A 72 8.34 -0.15 9.76
C VAL A 72 8.07 -0.11 8.27
N PHE A 73 7.60 1.03 7.78
CA PHE A 73 7.24 1.24 6.39
C PHE A 73 8.03 2.41 5.78
N PRO A 74 8.97 2.15 4.85
CA PRO A 74 9.74 3.17 4.13
C PRO A 74 8.86 4.04 3.19
N SER A 75 8.11 4.99 3.75
CA SER A 75 6.99 5.65 3.06
C SER A 75 7.34 6.66 1.96
N VAL A 76 8.61 7.09 1.85
CA VAL A 76 9.03 8.19 0.96
C VAL A 76 10.12 7.78 -0.05
N CYS A 77 10.28 6.48 -0.22
CA CYS A 77 11.27 5.87 -1.08
C CYS A 77 10.68 4.64 -1.76
N ASP A 78 11.36 4.15 -2.78
CA ASP A 78 11.14 2.81 -3.32
C ASP A 78 12.44 2.02 -3.06
N PRO A 79 12.45 1.00 -2.17
CA PRO A 79 13.65 0.22 -1.86
C PRO A 79 14.30 -0.45 -3.07
N PHE A 80 13.56 -0.57 -4.17
CA PHE A 80 13.97 -1.22 -5.41
C PHE A 80 14.09 -0.23 -6.58
N ASP A 81 14.28 1.06 -6.29
CA ASP A 81 14.62 2.06 -7.29
C ASP A 81 16.00 1.77 -7.91
N ASN A 82 16.07 1.82 -9.24
CA ASN A 82 17.32 1.67 -9.99
C ASN A 82 18.27 2.86 -9.76
N ALA A 83 17.72 4.03 -9.41
CA ALA A 83 18.49 5.24 -9.15
C ALA A 83 18.99 5.35 -7.70
N ALA A 84 18.86 4.27 -6.90
CA ALA A 84 19.41 4.22 -5.56
C ALA A 84 20.92 4.52 -5.59
N PRO A 85 21.44 5.46 -4.77
CA PRO A 85 22.87 5.76 -4.75
C PRO A 85 23.68 4.53 -4.35
N GLU A 86 24.90 4.45 -4.89
CA GLU A 86 25.81 3.34 -4.61
C GLU A 86 26.02 3.13 -3.11
N GLY A 87 26.01 1.87 -2.68
CA GLY A 87 26.18 1.47 -1.28
C GLY A 87 24.94 1.64 -0.38
N GLN A 88 23.93 2.44 -0.76
CA GLN A 88 22.75 2.66 0.10
C GLN A 88 21.94 1.39 0.29
N ARG A 89 21.78 0.58 -0.76
CA ARG A 89 21.07 -0.70 -0.67
C ARG A 89 21.76 -1.68 0.27
N GLY A 90 23.10 -1.73 0.24
CA GLY A 90 23.90 -2.53 1.17
C GLY A 90 23.80 -2.04 2.62
N ARG A 91 23.81 -0.71 2.83
CA ARG A 91 23.56 -0.09 4.14
C ARG A 91 22.17 -0.44 4.66
N PHE A 92 21.15 -0.41 3.81
CA PHE A 92 19.79 -0.76 4.18
C PHE A 92 19.64 -2.25 4.52
N ALA A 93 20.25 -3.14 3.73
CA ALA A 93 20.29 -4.56 4.02
C ALA A 93 20.95 -4.87 5.38
N LYS A 94 22.04 -4.16 5.72
CA LYS A 94 22.67 -4.26 7.05
C LYS A 94 21.72 -3.83 8.17
N LEU A 95 21.06 -2.67 8.01
CA LEU A 95 20.11 -2.17 9.01
C LEU A 95 18.96 -3.15 9.26
N ILE A 96 18.42 -3.76 8.20
CA ILE A 96 17.35 -4.77 8.30
C ILE A 96 17.82 -5.98 9.12
N ARG A 97 19.03 -6.49 8.84
CA ARG A 97 19.62 -7.61 9.61
C ARG A 97 19.86 -7.26 11.07
N ASP A 98 20.31 -6.05 11.34
CA ASP A 98 20.61 -5.59 12.70
C ASP A 98 19.34 -5.25 13.51
N THR A 99 18.15 -5.34 12.91
CA THR A 99 16.87 -4.98 13.56
C THR A 99 15.83 -6.11 13.50
N PRO A 100 16.11 -7.29 14.08
CA PRO A 100 15.24 -8.47 13.98
C PRO A 100 13.88 -8.32 14.67
N HIS A 101 13.72 -7.37 15.60
CA HIS A 101 12.44 -7.06 16.25
C HIS A 101 11.59 -6.05 15.46
N LEU A 102 12.08 -5.59 14.31
CA LEU A 102 11.33 -4.76 13.38
C LEU A 102 10.87 -5.57 12.18
N VAL A 103 9.61 -5.42 11.79
CA VAL A 103 9.06 -5.96 10.55
C VAL A 103 9.16 -4.90 9.46
N TRP A 104 10.04 -5.11 8.49
CA TRP A 104 10.27 -4.21 7.38
C TRP A 104 9.29 -4.49 6.25
N MET A 105 8.31 -3.59 6.09
CA MET A 105 7.34 -3.64 4.99
C MET A 105 7.90 -2.92 3.76
N LEU A 106 8.63 -3.67 2.92
CA LEU A 106 9.25 -3.15 1.71
C LEU A 106 8.24 -3.11 0.57
N LEU A 107 7.68 -1.93 0.29
CA LEU A 107 6.72 -1.73 -0.78
C LEU A 107 7.37 -1.13 -2.03
N THR A 108 7.02 -1.65 -3.22
CA THR A 108 7.54 -1.13 -4.50
C THR A 108 6.48 -1.02 -5.58
N LYS A 109 6.74 -0.16 -6.58
CA LYS A 109 6.03 -0.15 -7.88
C LYS A 109 6.85 -0.79 -9.00
N ARG A 110 8.00 -1.37 -8.67
CA ARG A 110 9.00 -1.93 -9.59
C ARG A 110 9.30 -3.38 -9.23
N ILE A 111 8.26 -4.18 -9.01
CA ILE A 111 8.44 -5.54 -8.47
C ILE A 111 9.35 -6.42 -9.34
N GLY A 112 9.47 -6.13 -10.65
CA GLY A 112 10.41 -6.80 -11.55
C GLY A 112 11.89 -6.65 -11.14
N ASN A 113 12.25 -5.63 -10.36
CA ASN A 113 13.59 -5.47 -9.80
C ASN A 113 13.80 -6.28 -8.52
N ALA A 114 12.73 -6.61 -7.79
CA ALA A 114 12.80 -7.02 -6.40
C ALA A 114 13.57 -8.33 -6.21
N THR A 115 13.35 -9.34 -7.07
CA THR A 115 14.04 -10.64 -6.95
C THR A 115 15.55 -10.51 -7.01
N ALA A 116 16.07 -9.82 -8.04
CA ALA A 116 17.51 -9.65 -8.23
C ALA A 116 18.11 -8.83 -7.08
N MET A 117 17.48 -7.70 -6.73
CA MET A 117 17.98 -6.81 -5.68
C MET A 117 17.87 -7.43 -4.28
N LEU A 118 16.82 -8.19 -3.97
CA LEU A 118 16.74 -8.94 -2.70
C LEU A 118 17.83 -9.99 -2.60
N THR A 119 18.12 -10.71 -3.69
CA THR A 119 19.18 -11.71 -3.74
C THR A 119 20.56 -11.06 -3.52
N GLU A 120 20.78 -9.88 -4.07
CA GLU A 120 22.00 -9.09 -3.82
C GLU A 120 22.09 -8.61 -2.37
N MET A 121 20.98 -8.11 -1.81
CA MET A 121 20.91 -7.63 -0.42
C MET A 121 21.12 -8.76 0.59
N PHE A 122 20.60 -9.95 0.28
CA PHE A 122 20.54 -11.11 1.16
C PHE A 122 20.90 -12.40 0.38
N PRO A 123 22.19 -12.64 0.10
CA PRO A 123 22.63 -13.81 -0.67
C PRO A 123 22.26 -15.17 -0.04
N GLU A 124 22.09 -15.18 1.29
CA GLU A 124 21.70 -16.37 2.07
C GLU A 124 20.17 -16.52 2.22
N GLY A 125 19.39 -15.62 1.61
CA GLY A 125 17.93 -15.57 1.73
C GLY A 125 17.44 -14.38 2.55
N ALA A 126 16.29 -13.83 2.18
CA ALA A 126 15.70 -12.68 2.87
C ALA A 126 15.34 -13.05 4.33
N PRO A 127 15.68 -12.19 5.31
CA PRO A 127 15.29 -12.40 6.70
C PRO A 127 13.77 -12.52 6.90
N ASN A 128 13.34 -13.29 7.91
CA ASN A 128 11.92 -13.47 8.25
C ASN A 128 11.18 -12.15 8.54
N ASN A 129 11.92 -11.13 8.98
CA ASN A 129 11.38 -9.82 9.28
C ASN A 129 11.30 -8.89 8.05
N VAL A 130 11.49 -9.41 6.83
CA VAL A 130 11.24 -8.71 5.56
C VAL A 130 9.91 -9.14 4.97
N TRP A 131 8.97 -8.20 4.88
CA TRP A 131 7.70 -8.37 4.19
C TRP A 131 7.78 -7.59 2.87
N LEU A 132 7.63 -8.29 1.74
CA LEU A 132 7.71 -7.69 0.42
C LEU A 132 6.30 -7.38 -0.08
N GLY A 133 6.10 -6.19 -0.63
CA GLY A 133 4.83 -5.85 -1.26
C GLY A 133 4.97 -5.13 -2.58
N ALA A 134 3.92 -5.25 -3.38
CA ALA A 134 3.74 -4.51 -4.62
C ALA A 134 2.59 -3.50 -4.48
N THR A 135 2.77 -2.30 -5.02
CA THR A 135 1.64 -1.39 -5.27
C THR A 135 0.94 -1.86 -6.54
N ILE A 136 -0.35 -2.17 -6.46
CA ILE A 136 -1.19 -2.58 -7.60
C ILE A 136 -2.46 -1.75 -7.58
N VAL A 137 -2.74 -1.01 -8.64
CA VAL A 137 -3.89 -0.08 -8.66
C VAL A 137 -5.05 -0.54 -9.53
N ASN A 138 -4.85 -1.53 -10.41
CA ASN A 138 -5.87 -2.06 -11.32
C ASN A 138 -5.49 -3.48 -11.81
N GLN A 139 -6.36 -4.12 -12.61
CA GLN A 139 -6.12 -5.47 -13.12
C GLN A 139 -4.90 -5.55 -14.04
N GLU A 140 -4.64 -4.54 -14.87
CA GLU A 140 -3.48 -4.54 -15.78
C GLU A 140 -2.16 -4.64 -15.00
N GLU A 141 -2.02 -3.89 -13.90
CA GLU A 141 -0.88 -4.03 -13.01
C GLU A 141 -0.88 -5.38 -12.28
N ALA A 142 -2.05 -5.89 -11.87
CA ALA A 142 -2.17 -7.18 -11.20
C ALA A 142 -1.61 -8.32 -12.08
N ASP A 143 -2.09 -8.42 -13.32
CA ASP A 143 -1.67 -9.41 -14.32
C ASP A 143 -0.18 -9.28 -14.64
N ARG A 144 0.32 -8.04 -14.72
CA ARG A 144 1.72 -7.76 -15.03
C ARG A 144 2.66 -8.20 -13.89
N ASP A 145 2.27 -8.00 -12.64
CA ASP A 145 3.23 -7.88 -11.52
C ASP A 145 3.02 -8.85 -10.37
N ILE A 146 1.82 -9.39 -10.14
CA ILE A 146 1.61 -10.26 -8.96
C ILE A 146 2.40 -11.56 -9.08
N ASP A 147 2.50 -12.15 -10.27
CA ASP A 147 3.35 -13.32 -10.50
C ASP A 147 4.81 -13.07 -10.08
N LYS A 148 5.36 -11.89 -10.39
CA LYS A 148 6.72 -11.53 -9.98
C LYS A 148 6.85 -11.42 -8.47
N LEU A 149 5.82 -10.90 -7.79
CA LEU A 149 5.76 -10.81 -6.33
C LEU A 149 5.73 -12.20 -5.69
N VAL A 150 4.83 -13.09 -6.14
CA VAL A 150 4.69 -14.43 -5.53
C VAL A 150 5.93 -15.29 -5.71
N HIS A 151 6.70 -15.10 -6.79
CA HIS A 151 7.96 -15.81 -7.01
C HIS A 151 9.21 -15.14 -6.39
N ALA A 152 9.08 -13.94 -5.81
CA ALA A 152 10.21 -13.27 -5.17
C ALA A 152 10.61 -13.98 -3.86
N PRO A 153 11.91 -13.95 -3.46
CA PRO A 153 12.42 -14.64 -2.28
C PRO A 153 12.09 -13.85 -1.00
N ALA A 154 10.82 -13.83 -0.61
CA ALA A 154 10.32 -13.20 0.62
C ALA A 154 9.35 -14.14 1.34
N ASN A 155 9.29 -14.05 2.67
CA ASN A 155 8.45 -14.96 3.48
C ASN A 155 7.01 -14.47 3.61
N VAL A 156 6.80 -13.16 3.54
CA VAL A 156 5.47 -12.54 3.54
C VAL A 156 5.35 -11.63 2.33
N ARG A 157 4.22 -11.75 1.63
CA ARG A 157 3.90 -11.05 0.39
C ARG A 157 2.58 -10.33 0.53
N PHE A 158 2.58 -9.03 0.24
CA PHE A 158 1.38 -8.22 0.36
C PHE A 158 1.12 -7.31 -0.83
N LEU A 159 -0.15 -7.00 -1.06
CA LEU A 159 -0.55 -5.95 -2.00
C LEU A 159 -0.88 -4.68 -1.25
N SER A 160 -0.36 -3.55 -1.75
CA SER A 160 -0.80 -2.22 -1.36
C SER A 160 -1.61 -1.61 -2.49
N MET A 161 -2.92 -1.81 -2.45
CA MET A 161 -3.87 -1.32 -3.43
C MET A 161 -4.42 0.04 -3.00
N GLU A 162 -3.50 0.99 -2.86
CA GLU A 162 -3.80 2.36 -2.47
C GLU A 162 -2.96 3.39 -3.25
N PRO A 163 -3.57 4.13 -4.19
CA PRO A 163 -5.00 4.12 -4.51
C PRO A 163 -5.42 2.88 -5.30
N LEU A 164 -6.61 2.33 -5.03
CA LEU A 164 -7.29 1.41 -5.94
C LEU A 164 -8.03 2.22 -7.01
N LEU A 165 -7.66 2.01 -8.27
CA LEU A 165 -8.12 2.78 -9.44
C LEU A 165 -8.93 1.95 -10.44
N GLY A 166 -9.14 0.67 -10.17
CA GLY A 166 -9.99 -0.21 -10.95
C GLY A 166 -10.34 -1.50 -10.21
N PRO A 167 -11.30 -2.29 -10.72
CA PRO A 167 -11.57 -3.61 -10.16
C PRO A 167 -10.37 -4.53 -10.34
N VAL A 168 -10.18 -5.44 -9.39
CA VAL A 168 -9.16 -6.49 -9.47
C VAL A 168 -9.76 -7.81 -8.99
N ASN A 169 -9.52 -8.86 -9.77
CA ASN A 169 -9.76 -10.24 -9.42
C ASN A 169 -8.42 -10.87 -9.03
N LEU A 170 -8.35 -11.43 -7.83
CA LEU A 170 -7.16 -12.02 -7.24
C LEU A 170 -7.19 -13.54 -7.16
N PHE A 171 -8.25 -14.21 -7.63
CA PHE A 171 -8.46 -15.65 -7.43
C PHE A 171 -7.32 -16.55 -7.93
N ASP A 172 -6.47 -16.07 -8.83
CA ASP A 172 -5.28 -16.80 -9.30
C ASP A 172 -4.09 -16.74 -8.32
N TRP A 173 -4.08 -15.80 -7.38
CA TRP A 173 -2.97 -15.52 -6.45
C TRP A 173 -3.35 -15.60 -4.97
N ILE A 174 -4.62 -15.92 -4.69
CA ILE A 174 -5.14 -16.21 -3.35
C ILE A 174 -5.90 -17.54 -3.38
N GLY A 175 -5.90 -18.28 -2.29
CA GLY A 175 -6.72 -19.49 -2.21
C GLY A 175 -6.82 -20.06 -0.80
N PRO A 176 -7.90 -20.80 -0.49
CA PRO A 176 -8.14 -21.40 0.82
C PRO A 176 -7.26 -22.64 1.03
N TRP A 177 -5.94 -22.48 0.97
CA TRP A 177 -5.00 -23.57 1.22
C TRP A 177 -4.63 -23.55 2.69
N SER A 178 -5.50 -24.16 3.50
CA SER A 178 -5.38 -24.30 4.96
C SER A 178 -4.09 -24.97 5.46
N LYS A 179 -3.15 -25.34 4.57
CA LYS A 179 -1.89 -25.99 4.90
C LYS A 179 -0.77 -25.56 3.94
N PRO A 180 0.15 -24.67 4.34
CA PRO A 180 1.39 -24.38 3.60
C PRO A 180 2.37 -25.56 3.47
N HIS A 181 1.95 -26.78 3.87
CA HIS A 181 2.75 -28.00 3.82
C HIS A 181 2.38 -28.96 2.68
N GLU A 182 1.38 -28.64 1.86
CA GLU A 182 1.25 -29.33 0.58
C GLU A 182 2.41 -28.87 -0.31
N LEU A 183 3.42 -29.72 -0.46
CA LEU A 183 4.67 -29.50 -1.22
C LEU A 183 4.50 -29.03 -2.68
N GLN A 184 3.26 -28.83 -3.14
CA GLN A 184 2.89 -28.41 -4.48
C GLN A 184 1.91 -27.22 -4.50
N ALA A 185 1.52 -26.67 -3.34
CA ALA A 185 0.68 -25.47 -3.32
C ALA A 185 1.49 -24.27 -3.88
N PRO A 186 0.94 -23.49 -4.81
CA PRO A 186 1.63 -22.34 -5.37
C PRO A 186 1.88 -21.29 -4.28
N LEU A 187 2.94 -20.49 -4.42
CA LEU A 187 3.18 -19.34 -3.53
C LEU A 187 2.05 -18.32 -3.73
N MET A 188 1.39 -17.91 -2.65
CA MET A 188 0.23 -17.02 -2.67
C MET A 188 0.52 -15.71 -1.93
N LEU A 189 -0.44 -14.79 -1.98
CA LEU A 189 -0.43 -13.56 -1.20
C LEU A 189 -0.89 -13.81 0.24
N ASP A 190 -0.24 -13.17 1.20
CA ASP A 190 -0.58 -13.26 2.62
C ASP A 190 -1.52 -12.13 3.07
N TRP A 191 -1.49 -10.98 2.37
CA TRP A 191 -2.18 -9.78 2.80
C TRP A 191 -2.57 -8.85 1.66
N VAL A 192 -3.78 -8.30 1.74
CA VAL A 192 -4.26 -7.26 0.82
C VAL A 192 -4.66 -6.02 1.60
N ILE A 193 -4.00 -4.91 1.28
CA ILE A 193 -4.30 -3.57 1.82
C ILE A 193 -5.04 -2.79 0.74
N VAL A 194 -6.21 -2.24 1.06
CA VAL A 194 -7.03 -1.47 0.11
C VAL A 194 -7.27 -0.06 0.65
N GLY A 195 -7.16 0.95 -0.22
CA GLY A 195 -7.51 2.31 0.15
C GLY A 195 -7.69 3.25 -1.03
N GLY A 196 -8.43 4.34 -0.81
CA GLY A 196 -8.61 5.40 -1.80
C GLY A 196 -7.50 6.46 -1.78
N GLU A 197 -7.48 7.29 -2.82
CA GLU A 197 -6.46 8.31 -3.01
C GLU A 197 -6.65 9.49 -2.03
N SER A 198 -5.55 10.08 -1.57
CA SER A 198 -5.55 11.25 -0.69
C SER A 198 -4.96 12.48 -1.40
N GLY A 199 -5.33 13.68 -0.97
CA GLY A 199 -4.78 14.94 -1.47
C GLY A 199 -5.67 15.72 -2.45
N ARG A 200 -5.18 16.87 -2.90
CA ARG A 200 -5.97 17.87 -3.63
C ARG A 200 -6.55 17.39 -4.96
N ASN A 201 -5.99 16.37 -5.58
CA ASN A 201 -6.47 15.83 -6.86
C ASN A 201 -6.86 14.35 -6.72
N ALA A 202 -7.21 13.91 -5.52
CA ALA A 202 -7.58 12.52 -5.27
C ALA A 202 -8.71 12.06 -6.20
N ARG A 203 -8.53 10.92 -6.85
CA ARG A 203 -9.56 10.21 -7.60
C ARG A 203 -10.46 9.40 -6.66
N PRO A 204 -11.77 9.30 -6.94
CA PRO A 204 -12.67 8.47 -6.16
C PRO A 204 -12.40 6.98 -6.40
N ILE A 205 -12.53 6.18 -5.35
CA ILE A 205 -12.50 4.71 -5.37
C ILE A 205 -13.92 4.16 -5.45
N HIS A 206 -14.18 3.14 -6.28
CA HIS A 206 -15.51 2.54 -6.35
C HIS A 206 -15.77 1.60 -5.14
N PRO A 207 -16.84 1.77 -4.37
CA PRO A 207 -17.16 0.93 -3.20
C PRO A 207 -17.30 -0.57 -3.51
N ALA A 208 -17.87 -0.93 -4.66
CA ALA A 208 -17.97 -2.33 -5.08
C ALA A 208 -16.60 -3.00 -5.30
N TRP A 209 -15.56 -2.28 -5.74
CA TRP A 209 -14.22 -2.86 -5.87
C TRP A 209 -13.63 -3.21 -4.51
N VAL A 210 -13.84 -2.33 -3.51
CA VAL A 210 -13.40 -2.54 -2.13
C VAL A 210 -14.09 -3.76 -1.52
N ARG A 211 -15.42 -3.87 -1.68
CA ARG A 211 -16.20 -5.03 -1.20
C ARG A 211 -15.79 -6.31 -1.91
N SER A 212 -15.61 -6.28 -3.23
CA SER A 212 -15.15 -7.44 -3.99
C SER A 212 -13.82 -7.97 -3.46
N LEU A 213 -12.84 -7.10 -3.22
CA LEU A 213 -11.55 -7.52 -2.65
C LEU A 213 -11.66 -8.07 -1.23
N ARG A 214 -12.53 -7.48 -0.38
CA ARG A 214 -12.82 -8.02 0.95
C ARG A 214 -13.37 -9.44 0.84
N ASP A 215 -14.40 -9.64 0.03
CA ASP A 215 -15.10 -10.92 -0.10
C ASP A 215 -14.19 -12.00 -0.71
N GLN A 216 -13.35 -11.62 -1.69
CA GLN A 216 -12.30 -12.48 -2.25
C GLN A 216 -11.30 -12.92 -1.16
N CYS A 217 -10.81 -12.00 -0.33
CA CYS A 217 -9.87 -12.32 0.75
C CYS A 217 -10.52 -13.18 1.84
N GLU A 218 -11.76 -12.87 2.22
CA GLU A 218 -12.53 -13.66 3.20
C GLU A 218 -12.74 -15.10 2.71
N ALA A 219 -13.16 -15.28 1.46
CA ALA A 219 -13.33 -16.59 0.85
C ALA A 219 -12.02 -17.41 0.79
N ALA A 220 -10.88 -16.73 0.63
CA ALA A 220 -9.56 -17.34 0.57
C ALA A 220 -8.87 -17.50 1.94
N GLY A 221 -9.41 -16.91 3.02
CA GLY A 221 -8.73 -16.87 4.32
C GLY A 221 -7.48 -15.97 4.35
N VAL A 222 -7.37 -15.02 3.43
CA VAL A 222 -6.24 -14.07 3.33
C VAL A 222 -6.52 -12.84 4.18
N ALA A 223 -5.48 -12.29 4.83
CA ALA A 223 -5.65 -11.08 5.62
C ALA A 223 -6.10 -9.91 4.72
N TYR A 224 -7.09 -9.16 5.20
CA TYR A 224 -7.63 -7.99 4.51
C TYR A 224 -7.58 -6.76 5.42
N PHE A 225 -6.99 -5.67 4.91
CA PHE A 225 -6.91 -4.39 5.62
C PHE A 225 -7.50 -3.27 4.76
N PHE A 226 -8.65 -2.76 5.16
CA PHE A 226 -9.20 -1.55 4.54
C PHE A 226 -8.66 -0.33 5.28
N LYS A 227 -7.76 0.41 4.62
CA LYS A 227 -7.06 1.52 5.25
C LYS A 227 -7.95 2.74 5.42
N GLN A 228 -8.61 3.16 4.35
CA GLN A 228 -9.51 4.32 4.31
C GLN A 228 -10.09 4.55 2.90
N TRP A 229 -11.11 5.40 2.81
CA TRP A 229 -11.68 5.84 1.53
C TRP A 229 -10.87 6.92 0.78
N GLY A 230 -9.91 7.58 1.43
CA GLY A 230 -9.21 8.72 0.84
C GLY A 230 -10.03 10.00 0.96
N GLU A 231 -9.99 10.93 -0.01
CA GLU A 231 -10.75 12.20 0.08
C GLU A 231 -12.27 12.07 -0.20
N TRP A 232 -12.69 10.92 -0.72
CA TRP A 232 -14.06 10.66 -1.16
C TRP A 232 -14.74 9.67 -0.23
N ALA A 233 -16.06 9.71 -0.11
CA ALA A 233 -16.85 8.70 0.58
C ALA A 233 -18.09 8.33 -0.23
N PRO A 234 -18.63 7.10 -0.10
CA PRO A 234 -19.90 6.74 -0.71
C PRO A 234 -20.99 7.75 -0.34
N GLY A 235 -21.61 8.35 -1.36
CA GLY A 235 -22.78 9.21 -1.17
C GLY A 235 -24.03 8.34 -0.99
N ASN A 236 -24.79 8.56 0.08
CA ASN A 236 -26.08 7.91 0.29
C ASN A 236 -27.12 8.49 -0.68
N SER A 237 -27.24 7.91 -1.87
CA SER A 237 -28.31 8.24 -2.83
C SER A 237 -29.28 7.07 -3.08
N CYS A 238 -29.02 5.88 -2.52
CA CYS A 238 -29.86 4.69 -2.69
C CYS A 238 -30.61 4.22 -1.42
N ALA A 239 -30.42 4.89 -0.28
CA ALA A 239 -31.23 4.69 0.91
C ALA A 239 -31.88 6.03 1.26
N GLY A 240 -33.22 6.07 1.20
CA GLY A 240 -33.97 7.17 1.79
C GLY A 240 -33.57 7.33 3.26
N SER A 241 -33.62 8.58 3.73
CA SER A 241 -33.32 9.03 5.10
C SER A 241 -31.93 8.66 5.63
N ASP A 242 -30.95 9.50 5.32
CA ASP A 242 -30.02 10.11 6.31
C ASP A 242 -29.08 11.06 5.57
N ILE A 243 -29.68 12.11 4.98
CA ILE A 243 -28.94 13.29 4.57
C ILE A 243 -28.62 14.02 5.87
N VAL A 244 -27.48 13.70 6.48
CA VAL A 244 -26.77 14.67 7.33
C VAL A 244 -26.80 15.99 6.57
N GLU A 245 -27.24 17.06 7.23
CA GLU A 245 -27.41 18.46 6.77
C GLU A 245 -26.17 19.01 6.02
N ARG A 246 -25.85 18.44 4.86
CA ARG A 246 -24.68 18.79 4.08
C ARG A 246 -25.16 19.61 2.90
N ASP A 247 -24.75 20.88 2.90
CA ASP A 247 -24.98 21.79 1.79
C ASP A 247 -24.27 21.23 0.53
N ARG A 248 -25.04 20.49 -0.28
CA ARG A 248 -24.57 19.88 -1.54
C ARG A 248 -24.08 20.92 -2.55
N SER A 249 -24.38 22.21 -2.38
CA SER A 249 -23.82 23.28 -3.22
C SER A 249 -22.32 23.51 -2.99
N ARG A 250 -21.77 22.99 -1.88
CA ARG A 250 -20.37 23.18 -1.47
C ARG A 250 -19.52 21.92 -1.54
N ILE A 251 -20.11 20.80 -1.96
CA ILE A 251 -19.45 19.50 -2.01
C ILE A 251 -19.30 19.10 -3.47
N GLU A 252 -18.06 18.73 -3.83
CA GLU A 252 -17.80 18.10 -5.12
C GLU A 252 -18.33 16.66 -5.06
N SER A 253 -19.24 16.32 -5.98
CA SER A 253 -19.89 15.01 -6.04
C SER A 253 -19.87 14.46 -7.47
N GLY A 254 -19.93 13.14 -7.58
CA GLY A 254 -20.06 12.46 -8.86
C GLY A 254 -20.53 11.01 -8.70
N PHE A 255 -20.56 10.27 -9.80
CA PHE A 255 -21.02 8.89 -9.84
C PHE A 255 -20.19 8.06 -10.83
N PHE A 256 -20.20 6.74 -10.64
CA PHE A 256 -19.62 5.78 -11.59
C PHE A 256 -20.69 5.26 -12.56
N ASP A 257 -20.42 5.19 -13.86
CA ASP A 257 -21.36 4.72 -14.91
C ASP A 257 -21.38 3.18 -15.11
N TYR A 258 -21.91 2.65 -16.25
CA TYR A 258 -22.03 1.18 -16.47
C TYR A 258 -20.69 0.52 -16.73
N ASN A 259 -19.69 1.31 -17.11
CA ASN A 259 -18.36 0.85 -17.43
C ASN A 259 -17.37 1.28 -16.33
N ASP A 260 -17.89 1.54 -15.12
CA ASP A 260 -17.16 2.12 -13.99
C ASP A 260 -16.43 3.43 -14.31
N GLY A 261 -16.93 4.22 -15.27
CA GLY A 261 -16.40 5.54 -15.60
C GLY A 261 -16.85 6.62 -14.61
N TRP A 262 -15.91 7.43 -14.09
CA TRP A 262 -16.24 8.54 -13.20
C TRP A 262 -16.84 9.73 -13.95
N ASN A 263 -17.98 10.23 -13.47
CA ASN A 263 -18.70 11.36 -14.03
C ASN A 263 -19.10 12.35 -12.94
N ALA A 264 -19.00 13.67 -13.22
CA ALA A 264 -19.52 14.70 -12.33
C ALA A 264 -21.03 14.55 -12.12
N LEU A 265 -21.53 14.94 -10.93
CA LEU A 265 -22.94 14.79 -10.61
C LEU A 265 -23.81 15.67 -11.52
N GLY A 266 -24.76 15.05 -12.22
CA GLY A 266 -25.72 15.71 -13.10
C GLY A 266 -27.15 15.21 -12.83
N PRO A 267 -28.17 15.78 -13.52
CA PRO A 267 -29.58 15.45 -13.30
C PRO A 267 -29.96 13.98 -13.57
N ASN A 268 -29.07 13.23 -14.24
CA ASN A 268 -29.23 11.82 -14.59
C ASN A 268 -28.31 10.89 -13.77
N ALA A 269 -27.95 11.27 -12.54
CA ALA A 269 -27.16 10.41 -11.67
C ALA A 269 -28.03 9.25 -11.15
N PHE A 270 -27.84 8.05 -11.67
CA PHE A 270 -28.68 6.88 -11.36
C PHE A 270 -27.98 5.80 -10.49
N ARG A 271 -26.84 6.10 -9.83
CA ARG A 271 -25.89 5.06 -9.36
C ARG A 271 -25.11 5.39 -8.09
N GLN A 272 -24.16 4.51 -7.75
CA GLN A 272 -23.11 4.68 -6.75
C GLN A 272 -22.44 6.05 -6.88
N THR A 273 -22.89 6.97 -6.03
CA THR A 273 -22.34 8.31 -5.90
C THR A 273 -21.16 8.31 -4.95
N MET A 274 -20.25 9.27 -5.15
CA MET A 274 -19.20 9.60 -4.20
C MET A 274 -19.21 11.10 -3.93
N ASP A 275 -19.03 11.47 -2.66
CA ASP A 275 -18.94 12.84 -2.19
C ASP A 275 -17.53 13.12 -1.68
N ARG A 276 -16.95 14.23 -2.10
CA ARG A 276 -15.64 14.68 -1.67
C ARG A 276 -15.74 15.43 -0.34
N ILE A 277 -15.67 14.68 0.74
CA ILE A 277 -15.87 15.21 2.10
C ILE A 277 -14.58 15.37 2.89
N GLY A 278 -13.46 14.99 2.28
CA GLY A 278 -12.14 15.11 2.86
C GLY A 278 -11.74 13.87 3.68
N LYS A 279 -10.45 13.54 3.66
CA LYS A 279 -9.88 12.32 4.26
C LYS A 279 -10.36 12.01 5.68
N LYS A 280 -10.35 13.02 6.55
CA LYS A 280 -10.75 12.85 7.95
C LYS A 280 -12.22 12.46 8.09
N ALA A 281 -13.11 13.05 7.29
CA ALA A 281 -14.53 12.79 7.35
C ALA A 281 -14.94 11.52 6.60
N ALA A 282 -14.21 11.15 5.55
CA ALA A 282 -14.44 9.93 4.79
C ALA A 282 -14.14 8.67 5.61
N GLY A 283 -13.14 8.71 6.49
CA GLY A 283 -12.90 7.65 7.47
C GLY A 283 -12.44 6.33 6.85
N ARG A 284 -12.58 5.25 7.65
CA ARG A 284 -12.06 3.91 7.33
C ARG A 284 -13.04 2.77 7.59
N GLU A 285 -14.32 3.10 7.70
CA GLU A 285 -15.37 2.10 7.86
C GLU A 285 -15.89 1.68 6.49
N LEU A 286 -15.99 0.37 6.29
CA LEU A 286 -16.60 -0.25 5.12
C LEU A 286 -17.75 -1.11 5.63
N ASP A 287 -18.97 -0.73 5.24
CA ASP A 287 -20.22 -1.35 5.70
C ASP A 287 -20.28 -1.38 7.25
N ASP A 288 -20.11 -0.20 7.86
CA ASP A 288 -20.19 0.08 9.31
C ASP A 288 -19.20 -0.71 10.18
N ARG A 289 -18.13 -1.22 9.57
CA ARG A 289 -17.08 -1.98 10.25
C ARG A 289 -15.70 -1.54 9.81
N VAL A 290 -14.75 -1.62 10.73
CA VAL A 290 -13.32 -1.49 10.45
C VAL A 290 -12.73 -2.87 10.10
N HIS A 291 -11.92 -2.91 9.04
CA HIS A 291 -11.23 -4.13 8.59
C HIS A 291 -9.72 -3.95 8.78
N ASN A 292 -9.16 -4.59 9.81
CA ASN A 292 -7.79 -4.39 10.29
C ASN A 292 -6.97 -5.68 10.34
N ASN A 293 -7.32 -6.70 9.55
CA ASN A 293 -6.65 -7.99 9.62
C ASN A 293 -5.19 -7.84 9.14
N PHE A 294 -4.31 -8.62 9.76
CA PHE A 294 -2.90 -8.77 9.38
C PHE A 294 -2.60 -10.26 9.24
N PRO A 295 -1.56 -10.63 8.47
CA PRO A 295 -1.05 -11.99 8.49
C PRO A 295 -0.72 -12.43 9.91
N GLU A 296 -1.08 -13.68 10.23
CA GLU A 296 -0.58 -14.32 11.43
C GLU A 296 0.94 -14.42 11.30
N THR A 297 1.67 -13.77 12.21
CA THR A 297 3.12 -13.59 12.09
C THR A 297 3.84 -14.93 12.08
N ILE A 298 4.49 -15.27 10.95
CA ILE A 298 5.44 -16.39 10.82
C ILE A 298 6.78 -16.09 11.55
N LEU A 299 6.81 -15.12 12.47
CA LEU A 299 8.04 -14.69 13.16
C LEU A 299 8.45 -15.64 14.29
N HIS A 300 7.79 -16.80 14.40
CA HIS A 300 8.21 -17.89 15.27
C HIS A 300 9.15 -18.82 14.52
N THR A 301 10.44 -18.49 14.54
CA THR A 301 11.55 -19.45 14.66
C THR A 301 12.81 -18.71 15.08
#